data_AF-X0WQT8-F1
#
_entry.id   AF-X0WQT8-F1
#
_cell.length_a   1.000
_cell.length_b   1.000
_cell.length_c   1.000
_cell.angle_alpha   90.00
_cell.angle_beta   90.00
_cell.angle_gamma   90.00
#
_symmetry.space_group_name_H-M   'P 1'
#
loop_
_entity.id
_entity.type
_entity.pdbx_description
1 polymer ?
#
loop_
_entity_poly.entity_id
_entity_poly.type
_entity_poly.pdbx_seq_one_letter_code
_entity_poly.pdbx_strand_id
1 'polypeptide(L)'
;MKRIRAIYALTGGNHRLLAMLSCFLNYEGLDELVQPFIQLVDHELTPYYQQRLDRLSAQQNKILGVIAQQEGAVNVSVIADRTFLDSRTVSRQLYDMRYAAFVRRNERGRESYYELNEPLLRIVLDIKQSRSGPLPLIVNLLRNWYESGELRQLEAIAPEYAKEYYRAA
;
A
#
# COMPACT_ATOMS: atom_id res chain seq x y z
N MET A 1 -12.79 9.32 -15.52
CA MET A 1 -11.44 9.77 -15.09
C MET A 1 -11.04 9.37 -13.65
N LYS A 2 -11.98 9.18 -12.71
CA LYS A 2 -11.66 8.87 -11.30
C LYS A 2 -10.97 7.51 -11.09
N ARG A 3 -11.42 6.46 -11.79
CA ARG A 3 -10.85 5.09 -11.75
C ARG A 3 -9.36 5.06 -12.13
N ILE A 4 -8.97 5.78 -13.17
CA ILE A 4 -7.57 5.89 -13.60
C ILE A 4 -6.72 6.57 -12.51
N ARG A 5 -7.24 7.64 -11.88
CA ARG A 5 -6.54 8.31 -10.76
C ARG A 5 -6.43 7.41 -9.53
N ALA A 6 -7.46 6.62 -9.22
CA ALA A 6 -7.46 5.65 -8.13
C ALA A 6 -6.36 4.59 -8.32
N ILE A 7 -6.32 3.98 -9.51
CA ILE A 7 -5.30 2.99 -9.87
C ILE A 7 -3.92 3.65 -9.85
N TYR A 8 -3.76 4.86 -10.39
CA TYR A 8 -2.49 5.58 -10.32
C TYR A 8 -2.03 5.86 -8.89
N ALA A 9 -2.96 6.24 -8.00
CA ALA A 9 -2.66 6.50 -6.59
C ALA A 9 -2.23 5.22 -5.85
N LEU A 10 -2.89 4.09 -6.09
CA LEU A 10 -2.54 2.79 -5.48
C LEU A 10 -1.20 2.24 -5.96
N THR A 11 -0.90 2.45 -7.24
CA THR A 11 0.29 1.90 -7.90
C THR A 11 1.51 2.81 -7.78
N GLY A 12 1.35 4.05 -7.31
CA GLY A 12 2.44 5.03 -7.21
C GLY A 12 3.11 5.33 -8.56
N GLY A 13 2.41 5.09 -9.68
CA GLY A 13 2.94 5.23 -11.03
C GLY A 13 3.79 4.06 -11.55
N ASN A 14 3.87 2.93 -10.82
CA ASN A 14 4.58 1.74 -11.27
C ASN A 14 3.89 1.11 -12.49
N HIS A 15 4.55 1.15 -13.65
CA HIS A 15 4.00 0.66 -14.92
C HIS A 15 3.50 -0.79 -14.87
N ARG A 16 4.18 -1.67 -14.14
CA ARG A 16 3.76 -3.07 -14.02
C ARG A 16 2.48 -3.21 -13.20
N LEU A 17 2.40 -2.50 -12.07
CA LEU A 17 1.19 -2.50 -11.25
C LEU A 17 0.03 -1.80 -11.98
N LEU A 18 0.30 -0.73 -12.73
CA LEU A 18 -0.69 -0.09 -13.61
C LEU A 18 -1.28 -1.09 -14.61
N ALA A 19 -0.43 -1.89 -15.27
CA ALA A 19 -0.88 -2.92 -16.20
C ALA A 19 -1.71 -4.00 -15.50
N MET A 20 -1.26 -4.50 -14.34
CA MET A 20 -2.00 -5.50 -13.53
C MET A 20 -3.39 -5.01 -13.12
N LEU A 21 -3.50 -3.75 -12.69
CA LEU A 21 -4.78 -3.18 -12.26
C LEU A 21 -5.63 -2.66 -13.43
N SER A 22 -5.06 -2.50 -14.64
CA SER A 22 -5.78 -1.92 -15.79
C SER A 22 -6.97 -2.76 -16.24
N CYS A 23 -6.95 -4.08 -16.05
CA CYS A 23 -8.07 -4.96 -16.39
C CYS A 23 -9.35 -4.60 -15.61
N PHE A 24 -9.22 -3.99 -14.43
CA PHE A 24 -10.35 -3.58 -13.62
C PHE A 24 -11.07 -2.34 -14.17
N LEU A 25 -10.47 -1.58 -15.09
CA LEU A 25 -11.08 -0.37 -15.66
C LEU A 25 -12.41 -0.65 -16.38
N ASN A 26 -12.57 -1.87 -16.90
CA ASN A 26 -13.72 -2.30 -17.69
C ASN A 26 -14.90 -2.84 -16.84
N TYR A 27 -14.73 -3.03 -15.53
CA TYR A 27 -15.81 -3.54 -14.68
C TYR A 27 -16.74 -2.41 -14.25
N GLU A 28 -18.05 -2.58 -14.43
CA GLU A 28 -19.03 -1.54 -14.10
C GLU A 28 -19.58 -1.68 -12.68
N GLY A 29 -19.74 -2.91 -12.18
CA GLY A 29 -20.30 -3.21 -10.85
C GLY A 29 -19.28 -3.67 -9.79
N LEU A 30 -19.60 -3.40 -8.52
CA LEU A 30 -18.80 -3.83 -7.35
C LEU A 30 -18.72 -5.36 -7.23
N ASP A 31 -19.87 -6.02 -7.34
CA ASP A 31 -19.98 -7.47 -7.12
C ASP A 31 -19.14 -8.27 -8.12
N GLU A 32 -18.99 -7.72 -9.33
CA GLU A 32 -18.16 -8.28 -10.39
C GLU A 32 -16.66 -8.06 -10.15
N LEU A 33 -16.28 -7.10 -9.31
CA LEU A 33 -14.89 -6.71 -9.08
C LEU A 33 -14.23 -7.46 -7.92
N VAL A 34 -15.00 -7.80 -6.87
CA VAL A 34 -14.44 -8.34 -5.62
C VAL A 34 -13.67 -9.65 -5.85
N GLN A 35 -14.27 -10.63 -6.52
CA GLN A 35 -13.63 -11.93 -6.73
C GLN A 35 -12.40 -11.85 -7.65
N PRO A 36 -12.46 -11.18 -8.82
CA PRO A 36 -11.26 -10.97 -9.63
C PRO A 36 -10.16 -10.19 -8.90
N PHE A 37 -10.53 -9.26 -8.02
CA PHE A 37 -9.55 -8.51 -7.23
C PHE A 37 -8.84 -9.38 -6.19
N ILE A 38 -9.58 -10.24 -5.48
CA ILE A 38 -9.00 -11.23 -4.57
C ILE A 38 -8.03 -12.14 -5.33
N GLN A 39 -8.44 -12.65 -6.49
CA GLN A 39 -7.58 -13.47 -7.35
C GLN A 39 -6.32 -12.72 -7.81
N LEU A 40 -6.44 -11.44 -8.20
CA LEU A 40 -5.27 -10.62 -8.53
C LEU A 40 -4.32 -10.46 -7.33
N VAL A 41 -4.89 -10.22 -6.13
CA VAL A 41 -4.09 -10.09 -4.90
C VAL A 41 -3.31 -11.37 -4.62
N ASP A 42 -3.97 -12.53 -4.70
CA ASP A 42 -3.37 -13.81 -4.34
C ASP A 42 -2.41 -14.34 -5.40
N HIS A 43 -2.76 -14.25 -6.69
CA HIS A 43 -2.00 -14.86 -7.77
C HIS A 43 -0.94 -13.95 -8.39
N GLU A 44 -1.12 -12.63 -8.34
CA GLU A 44 -0.23 -11.68 -9.02
C GLU A 44 0.48 -10.74 -8.03
N LEU A 45 -0.26 -10.00 -7.20
CA LEU A 45 0.33 -8.98 -6.34
C LEU A 45 1.18 -9.59 -5.22
N THR A 46 0.65 -10.58 -4.50
CA THR A 46 1.37 -11.20 -3.38
C THR A 46 2.68 -11.84 -3.84
N PRO A 47 2.72 -12.66 -4.91
CA PRO A 47 3.97 -13.20 -5.44
C PRO A 47 4.92 -12.11 -5.97
N TYR A 48 4.40 -11.09 -6.67
CA TYR A 48 5.21 -9.97 -7.15
C TYR A 48 5.94 -9.24 -6.01
N TYR A 49 5.21 -8.90 -4.95
CA TYR A 49 5.79 -8.25 -3.79
C TYR A 49 6.69 -9.18 -2.98
N GLN A 50 6.35 -10.46 -2.86
CA GLN A 50 7.20 -11.44 -2.20
C GLN A 50 8.57 -11.51 -2.87
N GLN A 51 8.61 -11.65 -4.20
CA GLN A 51 9.87 -11.67 -4.96
C GLN A 51 10.70 -10.39 -4.77
N ARG A 52 10.04 -9.23 -4.62
CA ARG A 52 10.72 -7.96 -4.31
C ARG A 52 11.30 -8.00 -2.88
N LEU A 53 10.48 -8.37 -1.90
CA LEU A 53 10.87 -8.42 -0.49
C LEU A 53 12.01 -9.41 -0.22
N ASP A 54 12.06 -10.53 -0.94
CA ASP A 54 13.12 -11.53 -0.82
C ASP A 54 14.52 -11.00 -1.18
N ARG A 55 14.58 -9.88 -1.92
CA ARG A 55 15.84 -9.21 -2.28
C ARG A 55 16.34 -8.24 -1.22
N LEU A 56 15.53 -7.94 -0.22
CA LEU A 56 15.90 -7.02 0.85
C LEU A 56 16.84 -7.71 1.84
N SER A 57 17.89 -6.99 2.25
CA SER A 57 18.74 -7.44 3.36
C SER A 57 17.97 -7.44 4.68
N ALA A 58 18.51 -8.10 5.71
CA ALA A 58 17.91 -8.09 7.04
C ALA A 58 17.75 -6.65 7.59
N GLN A 59 18.73 -5.77 7.35
CA GLN A 59 18.65 -4.36 7.77
C GLN A 59 17.56 -3.61 7.01
N GLN A 60 17.44 -3.82 5.70
CA GLN A 60 16.41 -3.18 4.88
C GLN A 60 15.01 -3.66 5.26
N ASN A 61 14.84 -4.96 5.55
CA ASN A 61 13.59 -5.50 6.07
C ASN A 61 13.21 -4.85 7.42
N LYS A 62 14.17 -4.65 8.33
CA LYS A 62 13.94 -3.98 9.61
C LYS A 62 13.49 -2.52 9.42
N ILE A 63 14.16 -1.79 8.52
CA ILE A 63 13.81 -0.40 8.16
C ILE A 63 12.41 -0.35 7.54
N LEU A 64 12.11 -1.24 6.59
CA LEU A 64 10.81 -1.31 5.93
C LEU A 64 9.69 -1.56 6.93
N GLY A 65 9.91 -2.46 7.90
CA GLY A 65 8.95 -2.75 8.97
C GLY A 65 8.63 -1.52 9.82
N VAL A 66 9.63 -0.73 10.19
CA VAL A 66 9.42 0.52 10.95
C VAL A 66 8.58 1.52 10.15
N ILE A 67 8.87 1.69 8.85
CA ILE A 67 8.12 2.61 7.98
C ILE A 67 6.68 2.12 7.76
N ALA A 68 6.48 0.82 7.59
CA ALA A 68 5.16 0.24 7.38
C ALA A 68 4.23 0.42 8.59
N GLN A 69 4.79 0.44 9.80
CA GLN A 69 4.04 0.65 11.04
C GLN A 69 3.63 2.11 11.30
N GLN A 70 3.99 3.05 10.44
CA GLN A 70 3.66 4.47 10.61
C GLN A 70 2.64 4.89 9.56
N GLU A 71 1.55 5.51 9.99
CA GLU A 71 0.50 6.02 9.09
C GLU A 71 1.02 7.10 8.14
N GLY A 72 2.10 7.80 8.51
CA GLY A 72 2.74 8.83 7.69
C GLY A 72 4.23 8.61 7.46
N ALA A 73 4.85 9.61 6.83
CA ALA A 73 6.28 9.62 6.56
C ALA A 73 7.11 9.77 7.84
N VAL A 74 8.26 9.09 7.90
CA VAL A 74 9.11 8.94 9.09
C VAL A 74 10.50 9.51 8.81
N ASN A 75 11.06 10.29 9.74
CA ASN A 75 12.40 10.83 9.56
C ASN A 75 13.50 9.79 9.89
N VAL A 76 14.72 10.09 9.45
CA VAL A 76 15.88 9.18 9.60
C VAL A 76 16.19 8.88 11.08
N SER A 77 16.08 9.87 11.97
CA SER A 77 16.40 9.68 13.39
C SER A 77 15.44 8.69 14.05
N VAL A 78 14.13 8.80 13.80
CA VAL A 78 13.14 7.85 14.33
C VAL A 78 13.37 6.43 13.79
N ILE A 79 13.76 6.30 12.52
CA ILE A 79 14.11 4.99 11.94
C ILE A 79 15.36 4.43 12.62
N ALA A 80 16.41 5.24 12.80
CA ALA A 80 17.64 4.85 13.47
C ALA A 80 17.36 4.34 14.89
N ASP A 81 16.60 5.10 15.68
CA ASP A 81 16.25 4.77 17.06
C ASP A 81 15.48 3.45 17.14
N ARG A 82 14.44 3.28 16.31
CA ARG A 82 13.61 2.06 16.33
C ARG A 82 14.30 0.82 15.75
N THR A 83 15.24 1.03 14.84
CA THR A 83 16.02 -0.07 14.25
C THR A 83 17.29 -0.39 15.02
N PHE A 84 17.69 0.43 16.01
CA PHE A 84 18.98 0.35 16.70
C PHE A 84 20.16 0.35 15.72
N LEU A 85 20.03 1.13 14.64
CA LEU A 85 21.07 1.35 13.64
C LEU A 85 21.52 2.81 13.73
N ASP A 86 22.76 3.10 13.35
CA ASP A 86 23.21 4.49 13.27
C ASP A 86 22.58 5.21 12.05
N SER A 87 22.44 6.53 12.15
CA SER A 87 21.81 7.35 11.11
C SER A 87 22.52 7.30 9.75
N ARG A 88 23.84 7.03 9.71
CA ARG A 88 24.60 6.92 8.45
C ARG A 88 24.24 5.62 7.74
N THR A 89 24.18 4.52 8.48
CA THR A 89 23.71 3.22 7.96
C THR A 89 22.27 3.33 7.46
N VAL A 90 21.36 3.90 8.24
CA VAL A 90 19.96 4.10 7.82
C VAL A 90 19.87 4.94 6.57
N SER A 91 20.58 6.07 6.50
CA SER A 91 20.57 6.94 5.31
C SER A 91 21.05 6.21 4.06
N ARG A 92 22.10 5.40 4.18
CA ARG A 92 22.61 4.59 3.07
C ARG A 92 21.60 3.54 2.60
N GLN A 93 20.99 2.81 3.54
CA GLN A 93 19.98 1.81 3.21
C GLN A 93 18.74 2.45 2.56
N LEU A 94 18.28 3.60 3.07
CA LEU A 94 17.16 4.34 2.48
C LEU A 94 17.46 4.85 1.07
N TYR A 95 18.70 5.23 0.79
CA TYR A 95 19.12 5.57 -0.57
C TYR A 95 18.95 4.37 -1.53
N ASP A 96 19.46 3.20 -1.14
CA ASP A 96 19.37 1.98 -1.95
C ASP A 96 17.91 1.50 -2.10
N MET A 97 17.12 1.56 -1.02
CA MET A 97 15.69 1.21 -1.03
C MET A 97 14.85 2.17 -1.89
N ARG A 98 15.24 3.45 -1.99
CA ARG A 98 14.60 4.41 -2.90
C ARG A 98 14.87 4.05 -4.35
N TYR A 99 16.10 3.65 -4.68
CA TYR A 99 16.46 3.21 -6.03
C TYR A 99 15.70 1.93 -6.43
N ALA A 100 15.45 1.04 -5.48
CA ALA A 100 14.62 -0.16 -5.66
C ALA A 100 13.10 0.10 -5.53
N ALA A 101 12.68 1.36 -5.46
CA ALA A 101 11.28 1.80 -5.39
C ALA A 101 10.48 1.19 -4.21
N PHE A 102 11.11 0.93 -3.07
CA PHE A 102 10.42 0.52 -1.84
C PHE A 102 9.95 1.72 -1.02
N VAL A 103 10.72 2.80 -1.04
CA VAL A 103 10.44 4.02 -0.27
C VAL A 103 10.52 5.25 -1.17
N ARG A 104 9.75 6.27 -0.83
CA ARG A 104 9.88 7.62 -1.39
C ARG A 104 10.28 8.62 -0.32
N ARG A 105 11.00 9.65 -0.73
CA ARG A 105 11.53 10.70 0.14
C ARG A 105 10.72 11.97 -0.06
N ASN A 106 10.28 12.58 1.03
CA ASN A 106 9.72 13.92 1.07
C ASN A 106 10.61 14.80 1.93
N GLU A 107 11.00 15.94 1.39
CA GLU A 107 11.76 16.94 2.14
C GLU A 107 10.78 17.86 2.88
N ARG A 108 11.02 18.07 4.18
CA ARG A 108 10.29 19.02 5.00
C ARG A 108 11.30 19.91 5.71
N GLY A 109 11.56 21.08 5.13
CA GLY A 109 12.63 21.96 5.60
C GLY A 109 14.00 21.30 5.45
N ARG A 110 14.74 21.15 6.56
CA ARG A 110 16.07 20.52 6.57
C ARG A 110 16.03 19.01 6.76
N GLU A 111 14.87 18.44 7.07
CA GLU A 111 14.73 17.03 7.37
C GLU A 111 14.16 16.23 6.19
N SER A 112 14.58 14.96 6.12
CA SER A 112 14.08 14.01 5.13
C SER A 112 13.15 13.01 5.80
N TYR A 113 11.96 12.91 5.25
CA TYR A 113 10.93 11.98 5.68
C TYR A 113 10.75 10.89 4.62
N TYR A 114 10.52 9.67 5.06
CA TYR A 114 10.41 8.50 4.20
C TYR A 114 9.10 7.78 4.46
N GLU A 115 8.44 7.38 3.38
CA GLU A 115 7.24 6.55 3.40
C GLU A 115 7.35 5.46 2.33
N LEU A 116 6.47 4.47 2.39
CA LEU A 116 6.42 3.44 1.35
C LEU A 116 6.11 4.07 0.00
N ASN A 117 6.77 3.58 -1.06
CA ASN A 117 6.61 4.14 -2.40
C ASN A 117 5.19 3.92 -2.94
N GLU A 118 4.59 2.77 -2.61
CA GLU A 118 3.33 2.27 -3.17
C GLU A 118 2.39 1.90 -2.03
N PRO A 119 1.14 2.42 -1.97
CA PRO A 119 0.14 2.00 -1.00
C PRO A 119 -0.12 0.49 -1.01
N LEU A 120 -0.08 -0.14 -2.20
CA LEU A 120 -0.25 -1.59 -2.34
C LEU A 120 0.79 -2.41 -1.56
N LEU A 121 2.04 -1.94 -1.47
CA LEU A 121 3.07 -2.61 -0.67
C LEU A 121 2.71 -2.62 0.82
N ARG A 122 2.15 -1.53 1.33
CA ARG A 122 1.72 -1.45 2.73
C ARG A 122 0.74 -2.56 3.06
N ILE A 123 -0.24 -2.73 2.19
CA ILE A 123 -1.35 -3.63 2.46
C ILE A 123 -0.90 -5.09 2.36
N VAL A 124 0.02 -5.41 1.43
CA VAL A 124 0.64 -6.74 1.39
C VAL A 124 1.44 -7.02 2.66
N LEU A 125 2.16 -6.03 3.21
CA LEU A 125 2.86 -6.18 4.49
C LEU A 125 1.89 -6.36 5.66
N ASP A 126 0.71 -5.74 5.64
CA ASP A 126 -0.32 -5.88 6.67
C ASP A 126 -0.98 -7.27 6.63
N ILE A 127 -1.27 -7.78 5.42
CA ILE A 127 -1.78 -9.15 5.21
C ILE A 127 -0.78 -10.18 5.74
N LYS A 128 0.51 -10.05 5.37
CA LYS A 128 1.55 -10.98 5.82
C LYS A 128 1.78 -10.97 7.32
N GLN A 129 1.51 -9.85 7.99
CA GLN A 129 1.61 -9.74 9.45
C GLN A 129 0.33 -10.21 10.17
N SER A 130 -0.63 -10.79 9.45
CA SER A 130 -1.95 -11.20 9.94
C SER A 130 -2.70 -10.06 10.64
N ARG A 131 -2.37 -8.81 10.32
CA ARG A 131 -3.01 -7.63 10.93
C ARG A 131 -4.37 -7.39 10.30
N SER A 132 -4.58 -7.85 9.07
CA SER A 132 -5.83 -7.73 8.32
C SER A 132 -5.90 -8.76 7.20
N GLY A 133 -7.10 -9.22 6.83
CA GLY A 133 -7.31 -9.96 5.58
C GLY A 133 -7.22 -9.03 4.35
N PRO A 134 -7.62 -9.47 3.13
CA PRO A 134 -7.63 -8.60 1.93
C PRO A 134 -8.66 -7.45 2.00
N LEU A 135 -9.50 -7.43 3.04
CA LEU A 135 -10.58 -6.47 3.25
C LEU A 135 -10.14 -5.00 3.22
N PRO A 136 -9.09 -4.54 3.92
CA PRO A 136 -8.64 -3.14 3.82
C PRO A 136 -8.13 -2.79 2.42
N LEU A 137 -7.63 -3.77 1.67
CA LEU A 137 -7.18 -3.63 0.29
C LEU A 137 -8.38 -3.32 -0.62
N ILE A 138 -9.46 -4.08 -0.44
CA ILE A 138 -10.74 -3.85 -1.11
C ILE A 138 -11.28 -2.49 -0.69
N VAL A 139 -11.38 -2.18 0.60
CA VAL A 139 -11.96 -0.92 1.11
C VAL A 139 -11.19 0.30 0.61
N ASN A 140 -9.85 0.29 0.63
CA ASN A 140 -9.04 1.37 0.07
C ASN A 140 -9.24 1.52 -1.44
N LEU A 141 -9.38 0.41 -2.16
CA LEU A 141 -9.73 0.46 -3.58
C LEU A 141 -11.09 1.14 -3.77
N LEU A 142 -12.11 0.73 -3.01
CA LEU A 142 -13.46 1.28 -3.11
C LEU A 142 -13.51 2.77 -2.80
N ARG A 143 -12.83 3.21 -1.73
CA ARG A 143 -12.74 4.64 -1.38
C ARG A 143 -12.16 5.50 -2.49
N ASN A 144 -11.16 4.99 -3.20
CA ASN A 144 -10.54 5.71 -4.30
C ASN A 144 -11.38 5.63 -5.59
N TRP A 145 -12.18 4.57 -5.75
CA TRP A 145 -12.91 4.28 -6.99
C TRP A 145 -14.30 4.93 -7.05
N TYR A 146 -15.01 4.99 -5.91
CA TYR A 146 -16.40 5.41 -5.80
C TYR A 146 -16.55 6.74 -5.04
N GLU A 147 -17.59 7.51 -5.37
CA GLU A 147 -17.96 8.71 -4.60
C GLU A 147 -18.58 8.36 -3.25
N SER A 148 -18.54 9.30 -2.30
CA SER A 148 -19.12 9.13 -0.96
C SER A 148 -20.61 8.74 -0.96
N GLY A 149 -21.36 9.14 -2.00
CA GLY A 149 -22.75 8.74 -2.19
C GLY A 149 -22.90 7.26 -2.58
N GLU A 150 -22.05 6.79 -3.49
CA GLU A 150 -22.02 5.40 -3.95
C GLU A 150 -21.51 4.46 -2.83
N LEU A 151 -20.50 4.89 -2.07
CA LEU A 151 -20.00 4.14 -0.91
C LEU A 151 -21.07 3.93 0.17
N ARG A 152 -21.96 4.92 0.39
CA ARG A 152 -23.08 4.79 1.33
C ARG A 152 -24.17 3.83 0.83
N GLN A 153 -24.40 3.77 -0.48
CA GLN A 153 -25.31 2.78 -1.07
C GLN A 153 -24.75 1.36 -0.89
N LEU A 154 -23.43 1.19 -1.05
CA LEU A 154 -22.74 -0.07 -0.81
C LEU A 154 -22.73 -0.45 0.67
N GLU A 155 -22.54 0.50 1.60
CA GLU A 155 -22.68 0.26 3.05
C GLU A 155 -24.07 -0.27 3.41
N ALA A 156 -25.11 0.29 2.80
CA ALA A 156 -26.51 -0.07 3.12
C ALA A 156 -26.83 -1.53 2.80
N ILE A 157 -26.19 -2.10 1.78
CA ILE A 157 -26.37 -3.51 1.35
C ILE A 157 -25.29 -4.46 1.89
N ALA A 158 -24.24 -3.93 2.53
CA ALA A 158 -23.16 -4.75 3.08
C ALA A 158 -23.62 -5.55 4.31
N PRO A 159 -23.08 -6.75 4.53
CA PRO A 159 -23.24 -7.48 5.80
C PRO A 159 -22.78 -6.66 7.00
N GLU A 160 -23.40 -6.82 8.17
CA GLU A 160 -23.12 -5.97 9.34
C GLU A 160 -21.63 -5.97 9.76
N TYR A 161 -20.94 -7.10 9.63
CA TYR A 161 -19.50 -7.22 9.91
C TYR A 161 -18.62 -6.41 8.95
N ALA A 162 -19.13 -6.02 7.78
CA ALA A 162 -18.40 -5.27 6.78
C ALA A 162 -18.69 -3.76 6.85
N LYS A 163 -19.77 -3.33 7.51
CA LYS A 163 -20.22 -1.92 7.55
C LYS A 163 -19.23 -1.00 8.25
N GLU A 164 -18.52 -1.48 9.28
CA GLU A 164 -17.51 -0.67 9.98
C GLU A 164 -16.42 -0.13 9.05
N TYR A 165 -16.09 -0.87 8.00
CA TYR A 165 -15.07 -0.46 7.03
C TYR A 165 -15.51 0.66 6.08
N TYR A 166 -16.82 0.78 5.85
CA TYR A 166 -17.43 1.89 5.12
C TYR A 166 -17.64 3.12 6.00
N ARG A 167 -17.87 2.94 7.31
CA ARG A 167 -18.07 4.05 8.28
C ARG A 167 -16.79 4.76 8.67
N ALA A 168 -15.65 4.07 8.65
CA ALA A 168 -14.33 4.67 8.87
C ALA A 168 -13.82 5.49 7.67
N ALA A 169 -14.69 5.82 6.70
CA ALA A 169 -14.37 6.43 5.40
C ALA A 169 -14.79 7.89 5.31
#